data_AF-A0A9E1QPU1-F1
#
_entry.id   AF-A0A9E1QPU1-F1
#
_cell.length_a   1.000
_cell.length_b   1.000
_cell.length_c   1.000
_cell.angle_alpha   90.00
_cell.angle_beta   90.00
_cell.angle_gamma   90.00
#
_symmetry.space_group_name_H-M   'P 1'
#
loop_
_entity.id
_entity.type
_entity.pdbx_description
1 polymer ?
#
loop_
_entity_poly.entity_id
_entity_poly.type
_entity_poly.pdbx_seq_one_letter_code
_entity_poly.pdbx_strand_id
1 'polypeptide(L)'
;MNDRFVNLNVCHRGDRKYLQSADIYLEIDKNIKNMFGIMAWIQHISFRKFIKKSCFLEIDSVNNISNASGLVKIKNGKDDINFIIVEGEKEKVCVCEDIDKKIEKLCQIDKELKRVSIKSVKNIELMQIIVGSTKILHNDLLHSNGKWIASQVDMNVYLEQNKKYKNLTIEIKSIVSDIYSISHITMDNLLIGSIRFMKI
;
A
#
# COMPACT_ATOMS: atom_id res chain seq x y z
N MET A 1 28.95 -1.33 -2.42
CA MET A 1 27.75 -1.57 -3.25
C MET A 1 27.32 -0.22 -3.79
N ASN A 2 27.37 -0.02 -5.11
CA ASN A 2 27.35 1.29 -5.77
C ASN A 2 26.05 1.62 -6.52
N ASP A 3 25.02 0.77 -6.43
CA ASP A 3 23.77 1.05 -7.13
C ASP A 3 22.88 1.94 -6.25
N ARG A 4 22.86 3.24 -6.58
CA ARG A 4 21.92 4.23 -6.02
C ARG A 4 20.46 3.87 -6.29
N PHE A 5 20.20 2.91 -7.17
CA PHE A 5 18.88 2.60 -7.71
C PHE A 5 18.58 1.11 -7.57
N VAL A 6 17.37 0.80 -7.09
CA VAL A 6 16.84 -0.56 -7.06
C VAL A 6 15.62 -0.64 -7.97
N ASN A 7 15.72 -1.45 -9.02
CA ASN A 7 14.61 -1.66 -9.94
C ASN A 7 13.49 -2.45 -9.26
N LEU A 8 12.24 -1.97 -9.37
CA LEU A 8 11.09 -2.61 -8.76
C LEU A 8 10.38 -3.49 -9.81
N ASN A 9 10.40 -4.81 -9.61
CA ASN A 9 9.74 -5.78 -10.48
C ASN A 9 8.26 -5.87 -10.14
N VAL A 10 7.49 -4.91 -10.64
CA VAL A 10 6.06 -4.76 -10.33
C VAL A 10 5.21 -4.87 -11.59
N CYS A 11 4.04 -5.51 -11.47
CA CYS A 11 3.10 -5.71 -12.57
C CYS A 11 1.83 -4.89 -12.39
N HIS A 12 1.17 -4.57 -13.51
CA HIS A 12 -0.19 -4.03 -13.47
C HIS A 12 -1.17 -5.12 -13.04
N ARG A 13 -2.22 -4.78 -12.27
CA ARG A 13 -3.27 -5.76 -11.93
C ARG A 13 -4.48 -5.60 -12.81
N GLY A 14 -5.02 -6.74 -13.26
CA GLY A 14 -6.22 -6.78 -14.09
C GLY A 14 -6.04 -5.96 -15.36
N ASP A 15 -6.97 -5.05 -15.63
CA ASP A 15 -6.99 -4.18 -16.80
C ASP A 15 -6.35 -2.80 -16.57
N ARG A 16 -5.82 -2.54 -15.36
CA ARG A 16 -5.23 -1.25 -15.01
C ARG A 16 -3.95 -0.98 -15.81
N LYS A 17 -3.73 0.29 -16.18
CA LYS A 17 -2.49 0.77 -16.83
C LYS A 17 -1.65 1.64 -15.89
N TYR A 18 -1.74 1.37 -14.58
CA TYR A 18 -1.01 2.09 -13.54
C TYR A 18 -0.84 1.23 -12.28
N LEU A 19 0.16 1.57 -11.47
CA LEU A 19 0.46 0.95 -10.18
C LEU A 19 -0.18 1.73 -9.01
N GLN A 20 -0.55 1.00 -7.96
CA GLN A 20 -1.00 1.53 -6.68
C GLN A 20 -0.08 1.12 -5.53
N SER A 21 -0.30 1.68 -4.33
CA SER A 21 0.54 1.43 -3.16
C SER A 21 0.72 -0.04 -2.81
N ALA A 22 -0.35 -0.83 -2.85
CA ALA A 22 -0.26 -2.27 -2.61
C ALA A 22 0.66 -2.99 -3.60
N ASP A 23 0.64 -2.56 -4.87
CA ASP A 23 1.38 -3.20 -5.94
C ASP A 23 2.88 -3.07 -5.69
N ILE A 24 3.32 -1.92 -5.19
CA ILE A 24 4.73 -1.59 -4.99
C ILE A 24 5.25 -1.95 -3.59
N TYR A 25 4.38 -1.94 -2.57
CA TYR A 25 4.77 -2.21 -1.18
C TYR A 25 5.56 -3.51 -1.03
N LEU A 26 5.09 -4.61 -1.63
CA LEU A 26 5.72 -5.93 -1.50
C LEU A 26 7.12 -5.97 -2.10
N GLU A 27 7.28 -5.38 -3.27
CA GLU A 27 8.57 -5.35 -3.95
C GLU A 27 9.55 -4.44 -3.21
N ILE A 28 9.09 -3.32 -2.66
CA ILE A 28 9.91 -2.48 -1.78
C ILE A 28 10.33 -3.25 -0.53
N ASP A 29 9.40 -3.89 0.17
CA ASP A 29 9.66 -4.63 1.42
C ASP A 29 10.72 -5.73 1.20
N LYS A 30 10.60 -6.47 0.08
CA LYS A 30 11.60 -7.45 -0.33
C LYS A 30 12.97 -6.82 -0.57
N ASN A 31 13.03 -5.71 -1.33
CA ASN A 31 14.29 -5.07 -1.68
C ASN A 31 14.99 -4.44 -0.45
N ILE A 32 14.25 -3.77 0.44
CA ILE A 32 14.83 -3.16 1.64
C ILE A 32 15.38 -4.23 2.61
N LYS A 33 14.72 -5.39 2.71
CA LYS A 33 15.21 -6.51 3.51
C LYS A 33 16.49 -7.11 2.95
N ASN A 34 16.60 -7.17 1.62
CA ASN A 34 17.84 -7.61 0.97
C ASN A 34 18.99 -6.62 1.20
N MET A 35 18.71 -5.32 1.26
CA MET A 35 19.72 -4.27 1.45
C MET A 35 20.15 -4.08 2.91
N PHE A 36 19.20 -4.08 3.84
CA PHE A 36 19.41 -3.67 5.24
C PHE A 36 19.17 -4.79 6.26
N GLY A 37 18.74 -5.97 5.80
CA GLY A 37 18.45 -7.13 6.64
C GLY A 37 16.98 -7.27 7.03
N ILE A 38 16.63 -8.41 7.63
CA ILE A 38 15.24 -8.82 7.92
C ILE A 38 14.50 -7.90 8.90
N MET A 39 15.24 -7.10 9.67
CA MET A 39 14.71 -6.15 10.64
C MET A 39 14.27 -4.82 10.01
N ALA A 40 14.60 -4.59 8.74
CA ALA A 40 14.18 -3.40 8.01
C ALA A 40 12.73 -3.53 7.52
N TRP A 41 11.93 -2.48 7.71
CA TRP A 41 10.52 -2.49 7.30
C TRP A 41 9.99 -1.09 6.94
N ILE A 42 8.93 -1.06 6.13
CA ILE A 42 8.29 0.17 5.64
C ILE A 42 7.39 0.77 6.71
N GLN A 43 7.73 1.97 7.21
CA GLN A 43 6.88 2.76 8.11
C GLN A 43 5.88 3.62 7.35
N HIS A 44 6.27 4.14 6.20
CA HIS A 44 5.45 5.03 5.41
C HIS A 44 5.69 4.76 3.93
N ILE A 45 4.61 4.75 3.16
CA ILE A 45 4.66 4.85 1.71
C ILE A 45 3.58 5.82 1.25
N SER A 46 3.91 6.73 0.36
CA SER A 46 2.95 7.66 -0.24
C SER A 46 3.22 7.86 -1.73
N PHE A 47 2.17 8.16 -2.47
CA PHE A 47 2.19 8.37 -3.91
C PHE A 47 1.79 9.79 -4.22
N ARG A 48 2.58 10.44 -5.07
CA ARG A 48 2.32 11.81 -5.56
C ARG A 48 1.63 11.81 -6.91
N LYS A 49 1.80 10.74 -7.69
CA LYS A 49 1.17 10.53 -8.99
C LYS A 49 1.02 9.04 -9.31
N PHE A 50 0.18 8.72 -10.28
CA PHE A 50 0.13 7.37 -10.84
C PHE A 50 1.41 7.05 -11.59
N ILE A 51 1.96 5.87 -11.30
CA ILE A 51 3.12 5.32 -12.01
C ILE A 51 2.60 4.39 -13.10
N LYS A 52 2.91 4.69 -14.35
CA LYS A 52 2.45 3.95 -15.54
C LYS A 52 3.57 3.12 -16.16
N LYS A 53 4.82 3.49 -15.90
CA LYS A 53 6.02 2.87 -16.46
C LYS A 53 6.78 2.04 -15.43
N SER A 54 7.94 1.52 -15.83
CA SER A 54 8.94 0.98 -14.90
C SER A 54 9.23 1.97 -13.77
N CYS A 55 9.58 1.49 -12.59
CA CYS A 55 9.93 2.36 -11.48
C CYS A 55 11.07 1.78 -10.66
N PHE A 56 11.78 2.67 -10.00
CA PHE A 56 12.94 2.35 -9.18
C PHE A 56 12.87 3.07 -7.84
N LEU A 57 13.49 2.46 -6.84
CA LEU A 57 13.68 3.01 -5.52
C LEU A 57 15.08 3.64 -5.46
N GLU A 58 15.16 4.89 -5.02
CA GLU A 58 16.42 5.62 -4.84
C GLU A 58 16.48 6.13 -3.40
N ILE A 59 17.65 6.05 -2.75
CA ILE A 59 17.84 6.66 -1.43
C ILE A 59 17.66 8.16 -1.58
N ASP A 60 16.80 8.75 -0.75
CA ASP A 60 16.52 10.17 -0.81
C ASP A 60 17.80 10.97 -0.58
N SER A 61 18.17 11.77 -1.58
CA SER A 61 19.18 12.81 -1.47
C SER A 61 18.50 14.13 -1.77
N VAL A 62 18.89 15.17 -1.03
CA VAL A 62 18.20 16.49 -0.90
C VAL A 62 17.74 17.12 -2.24
N ASN A 63 18.35 16.74 -3.37
CA ASN A 63 18.11 17.35 -4.68
C ASN A 63 17.08 16.62 -5.58
N ASN A 64 16.59 15.42 -5.25
CA ASN A 64 15.80 14.59 -6.20
C ASN A 64 14.29 14.49 -5.90
N ILE A 65 13.79 15.19 -4.86
CA ILE A 65 12.39 15.07 -4.42
C ILE A 65 11.38 15.60 -5.46
N SER A 66 11.76 16.58 -6.30
CA SER A 66 10.83 17.21 -7.25
C SER A 66 10.30 16.25 -8.32
N ASN A 67 11.10 15.25 -8.72
CA ASN A 67 10.73 14.26 -9.73
C ASN A 67 10.17 12.96 -9.13
N ALA A 68 10.04 12.88 -7.79
CA ALA A 68 9.57 11.68 -7.11
C ALA A 68 8.09 11.41 -7.40
N SER A 69 7.81 10.18 -7.84
CA SER A 69 6.45 9.63 -7.99
C SER A 69 5.84 9.22 -6.65
N GLY A 70 6.68 8.97 -5.65
CA GLY A 70 6.27 8.59 -4.31
C GLY A 70 7.42 8.67 -3.31
N LEU A 71 7.09 8.58 -2.03
CA LEU A 71 8.04 8.58 -0.92
C LEU A 71 7.90 7.29 -0.14
N VAL A 72 9.00 6.80 0.40
CA VAL A 72 9.04 5.64 1.28
C VAL A 72 9.94 5.96 2.46
N LYS A 73 9.44 5.77 3.67
CA LYS A 73 10.26 5.81 4.89
C LYS A 73 10.35 4.40 5.44
N ILE A 74 11.57 3.95 5.68
CA ILE A 74 11.84 2.66 6.31
C ILE A 74 12.49 2.86 7.68
N LYS A 75 12.24 1.90 8.57
CA LYS A 75 12.94 1.78 9.83
C LYS A 75 13.92 0.62 9.75
N ASN A 76 15.18 0.88 10.09
CA ASN A 76 16.23 -0.13 10.23
C ASN A 76 16.83 -0.03 11.64
N GLY A 77 16.29 -0.80 12.58
CA GLY A 77 16.68 -0.70 13.99
C GLY A 77 16.33 0.68 14.58
N LYS A 78 17.35 1.51 14.83
CA LYS A 78 17.19 2.89 15.34
C LYS A 78 17.22 3.95 14.24
N ASP A 79 17.64 3.59 13.04
CA ASP A 79 17.80 4.54 11.95
C ASP A 79 16.55 4.58 11.08
N ASP A 80 16.18 5.79 10.69
CA ASP A 80 15.15 6.04 9.69
C ASP A 80 15.83 6.37 8.36
N ILE A 81 15.45 5.66 7.29
CA ILE A 81 16.00 5.88 5.95
C ILE A 81 14.86 6.26 5.02
N ASN A 82 15.05 7.37 4.29
CA ASN A 82 14.10 7.85 3.31
C ASN A 82 14.52 7.38 1.91
N PHE A 83 13.53 7.00 1.13
CA PHE A 83 13.65 6.68 -0.28
C PHE A 83 12.59 7.44 -1.06
N ILE A 84 12.90 7.63 -2.34
CA ILE A 84 11.96 8.13 -3.33
C ILE A 84 11.67 7.02 -4.35
N ILE A 85 10.42 6.99 -4.82
CA ILE A 85 10.02 6.16 -5.96
C ILE A 85 10.10 7.04 -7.19
N VAL A 86 10.90 6.65 -8.17
CA VAL A 86 11.06 7.38 -9.42
C VAL A 86 10.53 6.55 -10.57
N GLU A 87 9.81 7.20 -11.48
CA GLU A 87 9.28 6.57 -12.67
C GLU A 87 10.34 6.62 -13.78
N GLY A 88 10.63 5.47 -14.37
CA GLY A 88 11.55 5.33 -15.50
C GLY A 88 10.84 5.48 -16.85
N GLU A 89 11.60 5.27 -17.92
CA GLU A 89 11.12 5.50 -19.28
C GLU A 89 10.50 4.27 -19.94
N LYS A 90 10.90 3.07 -19.50
CA LYS A 90 10.48 1.80 -20.09
C LYS A 90 9.03 1.47 -19.75
N GLU A 91 8.28 1.02 -20.76
CA GLU A 91 6.94 0.47 -20.58
C GLU A 91 6.95 -0.78 -19.71
N LYS A 92 5.88 -0.99 -18.96
CA LYS A 92 5.67 -2.23 -18.21
C LYS A 92 4.90 -3.24 -19.03
N VAL A 93 5.43 -4.46 -19.07
CA VAL A 93 4.90 -5.53 -19.92
C VAL A 93 4.21 -6.63 -19.12
N CYS A 94 4.27 -6.62 -17.78
CA CYS A 94 3.65 -7.66 -16.97
C CYS A 94 2.30 -7.24 -16.36
N VAL A 95 1.35 -8.17 -16.44
CA VAL A 95 0.02 -8.07 -15.85
C VAL A 95 -0.17 -9.26 -14.91
N CYS A 96 -0.72 -9.02 -13.72
CA CYS A 96 -1.08 -10.06 -12.75
C CYS A 96 -2.58 -10.04 -12.44
N GLU A 97 -3.07 -11.14 -11.88
CA GLU A 97 -4.49 -11.35 -11.57
C GLU A 97 -5.01 -10.26 -10.61
N ASP A 98 -6.19 -9.72 -10.92
CA ASP A 98 -6.94 -8.91 -9.97
C ASP A 98 -7.64 -9.82 -8.96
N ILE A 99 -7.33 -9.62 -7.68
CA ILE A 99 -7.84 -10.43 -6.58
C ILE A 99 -8.89 -9.69 -5.75
N ASP A 100 -9.32 -8.49 -6.15
CA ASP A 100 -10.31 -7.69 -5.42
C ASP A 100 -11.60 -8.49 -5.20
N LYS A 101 -12.07 -9.24 -6.20
CA LYS A 101 -13.24 -10.13 -6.08
C LYS A 101 -13.06 -11.27 -5.07
N LYS A 102 -11.82 -11.76 -4.89
CA LYS A 102 -11.52 -12.77 -3.87
C LYS A 102 -11.56 -12.15 -2.48
N ILE A 103 -11.02 -10.95 -2.33
CA ILE A 103 -11.04 -10.18 -1.06
C ILE A 103 -12.48 -9.79 -0.69
N GLU A 104 -13.29 -9.37 -1.65
CA GLU A 104 -14.70 -8.98 -1.44
C GLU A 104 -15.51 -10.07 -0.76
N LYS A 105 -15.35 -11.33 -1.18
CA LYS A 105 -16.03 -12.48 -0.58
C LYS A 105 -15.62 -12.76 0.87
N LEU A 106 -14.52 -12.19 1.33
CA LEU A 106 -13.96 -12.39 2.68
C LEU A 106 -14.32 -11.24 3.62
N CYS A 107 -14.81 -10.12 3.08
CA CYS A 107 -15.15 -8.92 3.82
C CYS A 107 -16.49 -9.06 4.54
N GLN A 108 -16.52 -8.65 5.81
CA GLN A 108 -17.75 -8.41 6.55
C GLN A 108 -17.84 -6.90 6.82
N ILE A 109 -18.81 -6.24 6.17
CA ILE A 109 -18.99 -4.79 6.25
C ILE A 109 -20.02 -4.47 7.34
N ASP A 110 -19.64 -3.56 8.23
CA ASP A 110 -20.52 -2.92 9.19
C ASP A 110 -20.66 -1.46 8.79
N LYS A 111 -21.84 -1.09 8.30
CA LYS A 111 -22.09 0.25 7.77
C LYS A 111 -22.27 1.29 8.88
N GLU A 112 -22.77 0.90 10.04
CA GLU A 112 -22.96 1.79 11.17
C GLU A 112 -21.61 2.22 11.76
N LEU A 113 -20.71 1.26 11.92
CA LEU A 113 -19.35 1.50 12.40
C LEU A 113 -18.37 1.93 11.30
N LYS A 114 -18.82 2.06 10.05
CA LYS A 114 -18.00 2.38 8.87
C LYS A 114 -16.72 1.52 8.79
N ARG A 115 -16.93 0.20 8.90
CA ARG A 115 -15.88 -0.77 9.18
C ARG A 115 -15.97 -1.98 8.27
N VAL A 116 -14.84 -2.56 7.90
CA VAL A 116 -14.73 -3.89 7.30
C VAL A 116 -13.88 -4.79 8.19
N SER A 117 -14.31 -6.04 8.39
CA SER A 117 -13.58 -7.06 9.13
C SER A 117 -13.34 -8.31 8.29
N ILE A 118 -12.17 -8.92 8.49
CA ILE A 118 -11.69 -10.06 7.70
C ILE A 118 -10.98 -11.02 8.66
N LYS A 119 -11.37 -12.30 8.61
CA LYS A 119 -10.65 -13.38 9.31
C LYS A 119 -9.40 -13.76 8.53
N SER A 120 -8.40 -14.35 9.20
CA SER A 120 -7.15 -14.72 8.53
C SER A 120 -7.36 -15.59 7.30
N VAL A 121 -6.69 -15.15 6.23
CA VAL A 121 -6.72 -15.74 4.90
C VAL A 121 -5.34 -16.28 4.58
N LYS A 122 -5.28 -17.43 3.91
CA LYS A 122 -4.03 -17.98 3.38
C LYS A 122 -3.82 -17.52 1.94
N ASN A 123 -2.57 -17.43 1.51
CA ASN A 123 -2.17 -17.21 0.10
C ASN A 123 -2.62 -15.86 -0.49
N ILE A 124 -2.90 -14.87 0.36
CA ILE A 124 -3.10 -13.48 -0.06
C ILE A 124 -2.24 -12.61 0.84
N GLU A 125 -1.42 -11.76 0.23
CA GLU A 125 -0.51 -10.88 0.96
C GLU A 125 -1.29 -9.84 1.77
N LEU A 126 -0.90 -9.63 3.02
CA LEU A 126 -1.66 -8.80 3.96
C LEU A 126 -1.87 -7.36 3.47
N MET A 127 -0.88 -6.77 2.79
CA MET A 127 -1.06 -5.44 2.21
C MET A 127 -2.12 -5.40 1.10
N GLN A 128 -2.25 -6.47 0.32
CA GLN A 128 -3.31 -6.57 -0.69
C GLN A 128 -4.69 -6.67 -0.02
N ILE A 129 -4.80 -7.45 1.07
CA ILE A 129 -6.02 -7.52 1.88
C ILE A 129 -6.39 -6.14 2.41
N ILE A 130 -5.42 -5.40 2.98
CA ILE A 130 -5.63 -4.06 3.54
C ILE A 130 -6.17 -3.11 2.46
N VAL A 131 -5.50 -3.00 1.32
CA VAL A 131 -5.91 -2.08 0.25
C VAL A 131 -7.23 -2.51 -0.38
N GLY A 132 -7.38 -3.79 -0.72
CA GLY A 132 -8.59 -4.32 -1.36
C GLY A 132 -9.82 -4.13 -0.48
N SER A 133 -9.74 -4.49 0.80
CA SER A 133 -10.87 -4.36 1.72
C SER A 133 -11.21 -2.91 2.04
N THR A 134 -10.22 -2.02 2.13
CA THR A 134 -10.48 -0.58 2.26
C THR A 134 -11.25 -0.09 1.03
N LYS A 135 -10.83 -0.47 -0.18
CA LYS A 135 -11.52 -0.11 -1.43
C LYS A 135 -12.96 -0.63 -1.47
N ILE A 136 -13.19 -1.88 -1.05
CA ILE A 136 -14.52 -2.48 -0.95
C ILE A 136 -15.41 -1.70 0.02
N LEU A 137 -14.88 -1.36 1.20
CA LEU A 137 -15.58 -0.56 2.20
C LEU A 137 -15.99 0.82 1.65
N HIS A 138 -15.12 1.48 0.89
CA HIS A 138 -15.44 2.78 0.28
C HIS A 138 -16.52 2.66 -0.80
N ASN A 139 -16.44 1.62 -1.63
CA ASN A 139 -17.44 1.40 -2.68
C ASN A 139 -18.83 1.11 -2.11
N ASP A 140 -18.91 0.39 -0.98
CA ASP A 140 -20.18 0.05 -0.33
C ASP A 140 -20.77 1.19 0.51
N LEU A 141 -19.94 2.08 1.07
CA LEU A 141 -20.41 3.18 1.93
C LEU A 141 -20.57 4.52 1.23
N LEU A 142 -19.69 4.83 0.28
CA LEU A 142 -19.55 6.18 -0.25
C LEU A 142 -20.13 6.34 -1.66
N HIS A 143 -20.74 5.28 -2.22
CA HIS A 143 -21.51 5.23 -3.46
C HIS A 143 -21.17 6.36 -4.45
N SER A 144 -19.91 6.38 -4.89
CA SER A 144 -19.36 7.50 -5.61
C SER A 144 -19.10 7.17 -7.08
N ASN A 145 -19.39 8.12 -7.99
CA ASN A 145 -19.11 8.02 -9.44
C ASN A 145 -17.59 8.01 -9.82
N GLY A 146 -16.71 7.65 -8.89
CA GLY A 146 -15.25 7.69 -9.06
C GLY A 146 -14.57 6.45 -8.51
N LYS A 147 -13.25 6.34 -8.71
CA LYS A 147 -12.44 5.23 -8.20
C LYS A 147 -11.69 5.67 -6.95
N TRP A 148 -11.75 4.85 -5.91
CA TRP A 148 -10.96 5.03 -4.69
C TRP A 148 -9.59 4.36 -4.86
N ILE A 149 -8.53 5.12 -4.60
CA ILE A 149 -7.15 4.66 -4.71
C ILE A 149 -6.37 4.93 -3.45
N ALA A 150 -5.63 3.94 -2.96
CA ALA A 150 -4.67 4.12 -1.87
C ALA A 150 -3.61 5.13 -2.28
N SER A 151 -3.51 6.23 -1.53
CA SER A 151 -2.53 7.29 -1.75
C SER A 151 -1.38 7.21 -0.75
N GLN A 152 -1.66 6.72 0.47
CA GLN A 152 -0.67 6.62 1.53
C GLN A 152 -0.98 5.46 2.48
N VAL A 153 0.06 4.79 2.96
CA VAL A 153 -0.01 3.80 4.04
C VAL A 153 1.04 4.13 5.09
N ASP A 154 0.62 4.23 6.34
CA ASP A 154 1.50 4.36 7.50
C ASP A 154 1.37 3.11 8.37
N MET A 155 2.51 2.53 8.76
CA MET A 155 2.57 1.36 9.60
C MET A 155 3.29 1.71 10.92
N ASN A 156 2.63 1.40 12.03
CA ASN A 156 3.19 1.56 13.39
C ASN A 156 4.08 0.37 13.78
N VAL A 157 3.89 -0.76 13.10
CA VAL A 157 4.59 -2.02 13.35
C VAL A 157 4.98 -2.67 12.03
N TYR A 158 5.99 -3.55 12.09
CA TYR A 158 6.35 -4.38 10.95
C TYR A 158 5.13 -5.23 10.48
N LEU A 159 4.84 -5.12 9.19
CA LEU A 159 3.77 -5.87 8.54
C LEU A 159 4.31 -7.17 7.94
N GLU A 160 4.35 -8.21 8.77
CA GLU A 160 4.66 -9.56 8.31
C GLU A 160 3.53 -10.09 7.41
N GLN A 161 3.80 -10.25 6.11
CA GLN A 161 2.75 -10.49 5.12
C GLN A 161 2.01 -11.82 5.28
N ASN A 162 2.68 -12.84 5.82
CA ASN A 162 2.14 -14.19 6.05
C ASN A 162 1.76 -14.44 7.52
N LYS A 163 1.68 -13.37 8.33
CA LYS A 163 1.33 -13.48 9.74
C LYS A 163 -0.08 -14.02 9.91
N LYS A 164 -0.22 -15.00 10.81
CA LYS A 164 -1.54 -15.45 11.27
C LYS A 164 -2.14 -14.40 12.19
N TYR A 165 -3.41 -14.09 11.98
CA TYR A 165 -4.22 -13.22 12.83
C TYR A 165 -5.60 -13.84 13.07
N LYS A 166 -6.33 -13.39 14.09
CA LYS A 166 -7.74 -13.81 14.25
C LYS A 166 -8.64 -12.90 13.43
N ASN A 167 -8.40 -11.59 13.50
CA ASN A 167 -9.21 -10.60 12.84
C ASN A 167 -8.39 -9.38 12.40
N LEU A 168 -8.55 -8.97 11.14
CA LEU A 168 -8.11 -7.69 10.60
C LEU A 168 -9.34 -6.81 10.45
N THR A 169 -9.27 -5.59 10.95
CA THR A 169 -10.34 -4.61 10.88
C THR A 169 -9.82 -3.30 10.29
N ILE A 170 -10.57 -2.72 9.37
CA ILE A 170 -10.32 -1.41 8.82
C ILE A 170 -11.53 -0.54 9.07
N GLU A 171 -11.33 0.64 9.64
CA GLU A 171 -12.40 1.56 10.02
C GLU A 171 -12.11 2.96 9.48
N ILE A 172 -13.07 3.53 8.74
CA ILE A 172 -12.98 4.91 8.24
C ILE A 172 -13.15 5.86 9.42
N LYS A 173 -12.08 6.58 9.76
CA LYS A 173 -12.08 7.55 10.86
C LYS A 173 -12.49 8.93 10.40
N SER A 174 -12.13 9.32 9.19
CA SER A 174 -12.51 10.60 8.62
C SER A 174 -12.63 10.53 7.10
N ILE A 175 -13.49 11.40 6.58
CA ILE A 175 -13.64 11.69 5.16
C ILE A 175 -13.54 13.21 5.04
N VAL A 176 -12.65 13.67 4.18
CA VAL A 176 -12.37 15.10 3.95
C VAL A 176 -12.85 15.45 2.55
N SER A 177 -13.83 16.35 2.50
CA SER A 177 -14.38 16.90 1.25
C SER A 177 -14.87 15.83 0.26
N ASP A 178 -15.30 14.65 0.74
CA ASP A 178 -15.71 13.50 -0.08
C ASP A 178 -14.69 13.00 -1.12
N ILE A 179 -13.44 13.46 -1.00
CA ILE A 179 -12.35 13.14 -1.95
C ILE A 179 -11.23 12.39 -1.24
N TYR A 180 -11.04 12.59 0.06
CA TYR A 180 -9.99 11.91 0.82
C TYR A 180 -10.58 11.18 2.00
N SER A 181 -9.98 10.06 2.36
CA SER A 181 -10.32 9.33 3.57
C SER A 181 -9.09 8.91 4.35
N ILE A 182 -9.29 8.73 5.66
CA ILE A 182 -8.30 8.16 6.56
C ILE A 182 -8.96 6.99 7.27
N SER A 183 -8.36 5.80 7.13
CA SER A 183 -8.83 4.58 7.78
C SER A 183 -7.76 4.04 8.73
N HIS A 184 -8.17 3.62 9.92
CA HIS A 184 -7.31 2.90 10.84
C HIS A 184 -7.27 1.41 10.50
N ILE A 185 -6.10 0.80 10.61
CA ILE A 185 -5.88 -0.64 10.41
C ILE A 185 -5.60 -1.25 11.78
N THR A 186 -6.47 -2.16 12.20
CA THR A 186 -6.36 -2.88 13.47
C THR A 186 -6.23 -4.36 13.21
N MET A 187 -5.28 -5.03 13.86
CA MET A 187 -5.11 -6.48 13.78
C MET A 187 -5.13 -7.04 15.19
N ASP A 188 -6.05 -7.97 15.46
CA ASP A 188 -6.26 -8.55 16.79
C ASP A 188 -6.38 -7.48 17.90
N ASN A 189 -7.18 -6.45 17.64
CA ASN A 189 -7.44 -5.29 18.50
C ASN A 189 -6.22 -4.35 18.73
N LEU A 190 -5.11 -4.55 18.03
CA LEU A 190 -3.95 -3.65 18.05
C LEU A 190 -3.95 -2.73 16.82
N LEU A 191 -3.84 -1.42 17.03
CA LEU A 191 -3.68 -0.46 15.95
C LEU A 191 -2.30 -0.63 15.29
N ILE A 192 -2.28 -1.21 14.10
CA ILE A 192 -1.03 -1.52 13.39
C ILE A 192 -0.65 -0.44 12.38
N GLY A 193 -1.58 0.43 11.99
CA GLY A 193 -1.30 1.48 11.02
C GLY A 193 -2.54 2.25 10.59
N SER A 194 -2.37 3.03 9.52
CA SER A 194 -3.45 3.75 8.85
C SER A 194 -3.24 3.73 7.34
N ILE A 195 -4.34 3.86 6.61
CA ILE A 195 -4.33 3.96 5.16
C ILE A 195 -5.19 5.13 4.72
N ARG A 196 -4.71 5.89 3.75
CA ARG A 196 -5.44 6.98 3.12
C ARG A 196 -5.81 6.61 1.71
N PHE A 197 -7.05 6.90 1.36
CA PHE A 197 -7.51 6.81 -0.01
C PHE A 197 -7.85 8.19 -0.53
N MET A 198 -7.67 8.35 -1.84
CA MET A 198 -8.17 9.47 -2.60
C MET A 198 -9.15 8.97 -3.66
N LYS A 199 -10.20 9.75 -3.90
CA LYS A 199 -11.14 9.56 -4.98
C LYS A 199 -10.60 10.24 -6.24
N ILE A 200 -10.67 9.53 -7.36
CA ILE A 200 -10.36 10.04 -8.70
C ILE A 200 -11.51 9.83 -9.67
#